data_AF-A0A925F2I3-F1
#
_entry.id   AF-A0A925F2I3-F1
#
_cell.length_a   1.000
_cell.length_b   1.000
_cell.length_c   1.000
_cell.angle_alpha   90.00
_cell.angle_beta   90.00
_cell.angle_gamma   90.00
#
_symmetry.space_group_name_H-M   'P 1'
#
loop_
_entity.id
_entity.type
_entity.pdbx_description
1 polymer ?
#
loop_
_entity_poly.entity_id
_entity_poly.type
_entity_poly.pdbx_seq_one_letter_code
_entity_poly.pdbx_strand_id
1 'polypeptide(L)'
;MKYNFLSCAKTLIIVAGFASSLASCTYKENVDFPYEESIYMPAAGIATGGAGANGIFTITPTMEGLSYRYLADKASSKFDIPLSVTRSGVNRSGSIPVNIITNTDTINKLIAAGKFSVAADPLLTTEVLPTKYTLPTSVLLSGDSTLASFNLSIDLTFMTNSAINFPKKRYAIAVGINSPGVKVDSLKKLTVIFIDPASVILPTSNFSSFVDGPYKTASFINTSLNGTAYSWDFGDGTPVLATASATHKYSAGGNYTVTLTAIGITGTISVKTSSVAIP
;
A
#
# COMPACT_ATOMS: atom_id res chain seq x y z
N MET A 1 -10.71 22.08 -20.65
CA MET A 1 -12.05 22.68 -20.50
C MET A 1 -11.90 24.17 -20.71
N LYS A 2 -12.54 24.73 -21.73
CA LYS A 2 -12.53 26.18 -22.00
C LYS A 2 -13.47 26.85 -20.99
N TYR A 3 -12.97 27.80 -20.21
CA TYR A 3 -13.81 28.65 -19.38
C TYR A 3 -13.86 30.04 -20.01
N ASN A 4 -15.07 30.49 -20.29
CA ASN A 4 -15.31 31.79 -20.92
C ASN A 4 -15.72 32.79 -19.83
N PHE A 5 -15.07 33.95 -19.79
CA PHE A 5 -15.54 35.08 -18.99
C PHE A 5 -15.95 36.22 -19.92
N LEU A 6 -17.18 36.72 -19.74
CA LEU A 6 -17.70 37.85 -20.48
C LEU A 6 -17.19 39.15 -19.83
N SER A 7 -16.32 39.88 -20.51
CA SER A 7 -15.91 41.23 -20.08
C SER A 7 -16.70 42.26 -20.88
N CYS A 8 -17.65 42.93 -20.22
CA CYS A 8 -18.45 43.99 -20.83
C CYS A 8 -18.00 45.36 -20.33
N ALA A 9 -17.61 46.24 -21.26
CA ALA A 9 -17.38 47.64 -20.97
C ALA A 9 -18.68 48.41 -21.25
N LYS A 10 -19.13 49.24 -20.29
CA LYS A 10 -20.25 50.16 -20.49
C LYS A 10 -19.70 51.55 -20.76
N THR A 11 -19.99 52.07 -21.94
CA THR A 11 -19.68 53.47 -22.28
C THR A 11 -20.97 54.27 -22.18
N LEU A 12 -20.96 55.28 -21.31
CA LEU A 12 -22.06 56.22 -21.17
C LEU A 12 -21.84 57.37 -22.16
N ILE A 13 -22.82 57.61 -23.05
CA ILE A 13 -22.79 58.74 -23.98
C ILE A 13 -23.95 59.66 -23.62
N ILE A 14 -23.67 60.95 -23.44
CA ILE A 14 -24.67 61.98 -23.14
C ILE A 14 -24.72 62.94 -24.32
N VAL A 15 -25.87 63.02 -24.99
CA VAL A 15 -26.11 64.00 -26.06
C VAL A 15 -27.43 64.71 -25.75
N ALA A 16 -27.38 66.05 -25.69
CA ALA A 16 -28.54 66.94 -25.54
C ALA A 16 -29.55 66.52 -24.44
N GLY A 17 -29.05 66.14 -23.26
CA GLY A 17 -29.86 65.92 -22.06
C GLY A 17 -30.48 64.52 -21.91
N PHE A 18 -30.28 63.60 -22.86
CA PHE A 18 -30.62 62.18 -22.68
C PHE A 18 -29.34 61.34 -22.52
N ALA A 19 -29.29 60.51 -21.47
CA ALA A 19 -28.22 59.54 -21.23
C ALA A 19 -28.68 58.15 -21.69
N SER A 20 -27.94 57.52 -22.60
CA SER A 20 -28.11 56.11 -22.96
C SER A 20 -26.79 55.37 -22.76
N SER A 21 -26.87 54.15 -22.20
CA SER A 21 -25.70 53.30 -21.98
C SER A 21 -25.62 52.25 -23.07
N LEU A 22 -24.52 52.22 -23.82
CA LEU A 22 -24.20 51.11 -24.71
C LEU A 22 -23.16 50.21 -24.03
N ALA A 23 -23.45 48.92 -23.95
CA ALA A 23 -22.51 47.91 -23.50
C ALA A 23 -21.92 47.23 -24.74
N SER A 24 -20.60 47.32 -24.93
CA SER A 24 -19.89 46.46 -25.88
C SER A 24 -19.13 45.41 -25.07
N CYS A 25 -19.37 44.14 -25.40
CA CYS A 25 -18.67 43.03 -24.77
C CYS A 25 -17.71 42.47 -25.82
N THR A 26 -16.40 42.53 -25.54
CA THR A 26 -15.37 41.92 -26.38
C THR A 26 -15.05 40.53 -25.85
N TYR A 27 -15.20 39.52 -26.71
CA TYR A 27 -14.82 38.15 -26.41
C TYR A 27 -13.28 38.05 -26.39
N LYS A 28 -12.71 37.62 -25.26
CA LYS A 28 -11.28 37.38 -25.14
C LYS A 28 -11.07 35.89 -24.86
N GLU A 29 -10.67 35.15 -25.89
CA GLU A 29 -10.23 33.76 -25.73
C GLU A 29 -8.87 33.78 -25.02
N ASN A 30 -8.80 33.28 -23.79
CA ASN A 30 -7.49 33.07 -23.15
C ASN A 30 -6.90 31.75 -23.65
N VAL A 31 -5.62 31.82 -24.02
CA VAL A 31 -4.79 30.71 -24.49
C VAL A 31 -4.81 29.58 -23.45
N ASP A 32 -5.01 28.34 -23.92
CA ASP A 32 -4.87 27.14 -23.09
C ASP A 32 -3.59 27.23 -22.26
N PHE A 33 -3.68 27.14 -20.93
CA PHE A 33 -2.49 26.84 -20.14
C PHE A 33 -2.02 25.45 -20.60
N PRO A 34 -0.82 25.31 -21.17
CA PRO A 34 -0.35 24.02 -21.62
C PRO A 34 -0.10 23.18 -20.37
N TYR A 35 -1.06 22.33 -20.00
CA TYR A 35 -0.81 21.23 -19.09
C TYR A 35 0.04 20.22 -19.85
N GLU A 36 1.35 20.51 -19.88
CA GLU A 36 2.35 19.67 -20.53
C GLU A 36 2.27 18.25 -20.00
N GLU A 37 2.44 17.29 -20.91
CA GLU A 37 2.50 15.88 -20.53
C GLU A 37 3.69 15.66 -19.59
N SER A 38 3.44 14.98 -18.48
CA SER A 38 4.49 14.61 -17.53
C SER A 38 4.23 13.24 -16.94
N ILE A 39 5.29 12.47 -16.75
CA ILE A 39 5.23 11.18 -16.07
C ILE A 39 5.67 11.30 -14.62
N TYR A 40 5.08 10.49 -13.75
CA TYR A 40 5.43 10.38 -12.35
C TYR A 40 5.12 8.97 -11.83
N MET A 41 5.76 8.59 -10.74
CA MET A 41 5.39 7.38 -10.00
C MET A 41 4.45 7.80 -8.87
N PRO A 42 3.13 7.56 -8.97
CA PRO A 42 2.33 7.55 -7.75
C PRO A 42 2.90 6.44 -6.87
N ALA A 43 3.21 6.79 -5.64
CA ALA A 43 3.69 5.84 -4.66
C ALA A 43 2.71 4.64 -4.57
N ALA A 44 3.26 3.43 -4.50
CA ALA A 44 2.59 2.12 -4.67
C ALA A 44 1.05 2.17 -4.46
N GLY A 45 0.31 2.50 -5.52
CA GLY A 45 -1.10 2.83 -5.42
C GLY A 45 -1.97 1.58 -5.36
N ILE A 46 -2.62 1.36 -4.21
CA ILE A 46 -3.94 0.75 -4.21
C ILE A 46 -4.86 1.71 -4.98
N ALA A 47 -5.39 1.28 -6.13
CA ALA A 47 -6.58 1.88 -6.72
C ALA A 47 -7.63 1.99 -5.60
N THR A 48 -7.87 3.21 -5.13
CA THR A 48 -8.59 3.65 -3.93
C THR A 48 -7.78 3.68 -2.61
N GLY A 49 -6.99 4.75 -2.40
CA GLY A 49 -6.87 5.40 -1.09
C GLY A 49 -5.48 5.40 -0.42
N GLY A 50 -4.87 6.58 -0.36
CA GLY A 50 -3.93 6.97 0.70
C GLY A 50 -2.44 6.85 0.38
N ALA A 51 -1.87 7.84 -0.32
CA ALA A 51 -0.43 8.07 -0.26
C ALA A 51 -0.06 8.63 1.14
N GLY A 52 0.94 8.05 1.80
CA GLY A 52 1.64 8.76 2.87
C GLY A 52 2.32 10.01 2.32
N ALA A 53 2.32 11.11 3.08
CA ALA A 53 3.05 12.31 2.70
C ALA A 53 4.54 11.96 2.43
N ASN A 54 5.09 12.44 1.32
CA ASN A 54 6.51 12.33 0.93
C ASN A 54 6.98 11.01 0.28
N GLY A 55 6.09 10.15 -0.25
CA GLY A 55 6.50 9.01 -1.08
C GLY A 55 7.18 7.86 -0.32
N ILE A 56 7.05 7.84 1.01
CA ILE A 56 7.45 6.78 1.93
C ILE A 56 6.28 5.80 2.06
N PHE A 57 6.48 4.54 1.66
CA PHE A 57 5.48 3.47 1.80
C PHE A 57 5.91 2.45 2.85
N THR A 58 5.04 2.25 3.84
CA THR A 58 5.19 1.20 4.85
C THR A 58 4.20 0.08 4.53
N ILE A 59 4.69 -1.13 4.33
CA ILE A 59 3.82 -2.32 4.28
C ILE A 59 3.43 -2.62 5.72
N THR A 60 2.16 -2.38 6.08
CA THR A 60 1.64 -2.72 7.41
C THR A 60 1.08 -4.14 7.43
N PRO A 61 1.12 -4.82 8.60
CA PRO A 61 0.52 -6.15 8.77
C PRO A 61 -0.95 -6.16 8.37
N THR A 62 -1.41 -7.26 7.76
CA THR A 62 -2.80 -7.40 7.32
C THR A 62 -3.69 -7.96 8.43
N MET A 63 -4.88 -7.39 8.61
CA MET A 63 -5.99 -8.03 9.34
C MET A 63 -6.85 -8.85 8.36
N GLU A 64 -7.48 -9.93 8.86
CA GLU A 64 -8.42 -10.73 8.08
C GLU A 64 -9.53 -9.87 7.45
N GLY A 65 -9.77 -10.02 6.14
CA GLY A 65 -10.77 -9.26 5.38
C GLY A 65 -10.25 -7.94 4.75
N LEU A 66 -8.99 -7.56 4.97
CA LEU A 66 -8.40 -6.35 4.36
C LEU A 66 -7.15 -6.71 3.53
N SER A 67 -7.16 -6.36 2.25
CA SER A 67 -6.09 -6.62 1.30
C SER A 67 -5.15 -5.42 1.16
N TYR A 68 -3.97 -5.48 1.77
CA TYR A 68 -2.91 -4.50 1.51
C TYR A 68 -1.85 -5.12 0.58
N ARG A 69 -1.74 -4.51 -0.61
CA ARG A 69 -1.30 -5.08 -1.88
C ARG A 69 0.17 -5.46 -1.94
N TYR A 70 0.47 -6.70 -1.57
CA TYR A 70 1.59 -7.47 -2.08
C TYR A 70 1.11 -8.88 -2.40
N LEU A 71 1.75 -9.54 -3.35
CA LEU A 71 1.44 -10.92 -3.72
C LEU A 71 2.64 -11.78 -3.36
N ALA A 72 2.50 -12.70 -2.40
CA ALA A 72 3.51 -13.74 -2.27
C ALA A 72 3.11 -14.92 -3.17
N ASP A 73 3.80 -15.02 -4.30
CA ASP A 73 3.69 -16.13 -5.21
C ASP A 73 4.63 -17.25 -4.76
N LYS A 74 4.05 -18.28 -4.13
CA LYS A 74 4.80 -19.46 -3.66
C LYS A 74 5.34 -20.29 -4.82
N ALA A 75 4.67 -20.29 -5.99
CA ALA A 75 5.08 -21.09 -7.13
C ALA A 75 6.36 -20.52 -7.76
N SER A 76 6.44 -19.20 -7.90
CA SER A 76 7.65 -18.53 -8.41
C SER A 76 8.63 -18.10 -7.31
N SER A 77 8.32 -18.35 -6.02
CA SER A 77 9.10 -17.93 -4.85
C SER A 77 9.37 -16.42 -4.83
N LYS A 78 8.34 -15.62 -5.15
CA LYS A 78 8.42 -14.16 -5.20
C LYS A 78 7.47 -13.49 -4.22
N PHE A 79 7.92 -12.37 -3.69
CA PHE A 79 7.14 -11.39 -2.95
C PHE A 79 7.02 -10.13 -3.81
N ASP A 80 5.89 -9.98 -4.47
CA ASP A 80 5.64 -8.93 -5.44
C ASP A 80 4.99 -7.71 -4.80
N ILE A 81 5.64 -6.57 -4.99
CA ILE A 81 5.13 -5.26 -4.64
C ILE A 81 4.72 -4.57 -5.96
N PRO A 82 3.42 -4.44 -6.26
CA PRO A 82 2.95 -3.78 -7.46
C PRO A 82 3.21 -2.28 -7.37
N LEU A 83 3.86 -1.75 -8.41
CA LEU A 83 4.17 -0.34 -8.61
C LEU A 83 3.57 0.12 -9.94
N SER A 84 3.53 1.44 -10.14
CA SER A 84 3.06 1.99 -11.39
C SER A 84 3.73 3.31 -11.76
N VAL A 85 3.68 3.61 -13.05
CA VAL A 85 3.95 4.93 -13.61
C VAL A 85 2.64 5.49 -14.12
N THR A 86 2.40 6.77 -13.88
CA THR A 86 1.23 7.51 -14.38
C THR A 86 1.67 8.67 -15.25
N ARG A 87 0.88 8.99 -16.27
CA ARG A 87 1.00 10.23 -17.04
C ARG A 87 -0.15 11.20 -16.74
N SER A 88 0.19 12.48 -16.60
CA SER A 88 -0.74 13.61 -16.56
C SER A 88 -0.56 14.49 -17.80
N GLY A 89 -1.39 15.53 -17.91
CA GLY A 89 -1.41 16.42 -19.07
C GLY A 89 -2.60 16.14 -20.00
N VAL A 90 -2.89 17.10 -20.87
CA VAL A 90 -4.05 17.09 -21.78
C VAL A 90 -3.72 16.55 -23.18
N ASN A 91 -2.46 16.63 -23.61
CA ASN A 91 -1.99 16.18 -24.91
C ASN A 91 -1.29 14.83 -24.79
N ARG A 92 -2.03 13.81 -24.36
CA ARG A 92 -1.54 12.45 -24.18
C ARG A 92 -1.46 11.76 -25.54
N SER A 93 -0.26 11.62 -26.10
CA SER A 93 -0.11 10.99 -27.42
C SER A 93 1.12 10.08 -27.48
N GLY A 94 0.96 8.93 -28.13
CA GLY A 94 2.04 7.96 -28.30
C GLY A 94 2.31 7.14 -27.05
N SER A 95 2.92 5.98 -27.25
CA SER A 95 3.37 5.12 -26.16
C SER A 95 4.74 5.59 -25.66
N ILE A 96 4.92 5.65 -24.34
CA ILE A 96 6.14 6.12 -23.70
C ILE A 96 6.86 4.92 -23.07
N PRO A 97 8.07 4.55 -23.51
CA PRO A 97 8.92 3.64 -22.76
C PRO A 97 9.46 4.35 -21.52
N VAL A 98 9.00 3.95 -20.34
CA VAL A 98 9.42 4.55 -19.07
C VAL A 98 10.54 3.74 -18.46
N ASN A 99 11.74 4.31 -18.39
CA ASN A 99 12.88 3.64 -17.76
C ASN A 99 12.72 3.62 -16.25
N ILE A 100 12.90 2.45 -15.66
CA ILE A 100 12.85 2.24 -14.21
C ILE A 100 14.29 2.15 -13.69
N ILE A 101 14.55 2.83 -12.58
CA ILE A 101 15.86 2.89 -11.93
C ILE A 101 15.75 2.61 -10.44
N THR A 102 16.89 2.34 -9.81
CA THR A 102 17.02 2.32 -8.35
C THR A 102 17.98 3.40 -7.88
N ASN A 103 17.82 3.87 -6.64
CA ASN A 103 18.65 4.94 -6.08
C ASN A 103 19.15 4.59 -4.67
N THR A 104 20.23 3.81 -4.63
CA THR A 104 20.87 3.37 -3.38
C THR A 104 21.42 4.54 -2.55
N ASP A 105 21.96 5.57 -3.20
CA ASP A 105 22.51 6.74 -2.52
C ASP A 105 21.46 7.49 -1.70
N THR A 106 20.23 7.57 -2.20
CA THR A 106 19.11 8.17 -1.46
C THR A 106 18.81 7.38 -0.20
N ILE A 107 18.80 6.05 -0.28
CA ILE A 107 18.58 5.19 0.89
C ILE A 107 19.71 5.36 1.90
N ASN A 108 20.96 5.32 1.48
CA ASN A 108 22.11 5.51 2.35
C ASN A 108 22.06 6.86 3.08
N LYS A 109 21.71 7.94 2.38
CA LYS A 109 21.55 9.27 2.98
C LYS A 109 20.42 9.30 4.01
N LEU A 110 19.29 8.65 3.74
CA LEU A 110 18.17 8.60 4.67
C LEU A 110 18.47 7.74 5.91
N ILE A 111 19.20 6.63 5.75
CA ILE A 111 19.71 5.81 6.87
C ILE A 111 20.64 6.67 7.74
N ALA A 112 21.64 7.32 7.14
CA ALA A 112 22.60 8.17 7.85
C ALA A 112 21.92 9.36 8.56
N ALA A 113 20.84 9.89 7.99
CA ALA A 113 20.04 10.95 8.59
C ALA A 113 19.03 10.45 9.64
N GLY A 114 19.05 9.16 10.00
CA GLY A 114 18.17 8.57 11.01
C GLY A 114 16.69 8.60 10.65
N LYS A 115 16.34 8.78 9.35
CA LYS A 115 14.93 8.97 8.93
C LYS A 115 14.09 7.71 9.06
N PHE A 116 14.70 6.58 9.38
CA PHE A 116 14.04 5.28 9.52
C PHE A 116 14.01 4.76 10.96
N SER A 117 14.51 5.54 11.93
CA SER A 117 14.41 5.15 13.33
C SER A 117 12.94 5.13 13.76
N VAL A 118 12.51 4.03 14.37
CA VAL A 118 11.17 3.92 14.96
C VAL A 118 11.32 4.05 16.47
N ALA A 119 10.79 5.13 17.05
CA ALA A 119 10.91 5.38 18.49
C ALA A 119 10.30 4.24 19.33
N ALA A 120 9.31 3.52 18.79
CA ALA A 120 8.65 2.40 19.44
C ALA A 120 9.50 1.11 19.50
N ASP A 121 10.54 0.97 18.68
CA ASP A 121 11.43 -0.20 18.70
C ASP A 121 12.90 0.20 18.46
N PRO A 122 13.66 0.46 19.53
CA PRO A 122 15.05 0.92 19.43
C PRO A 122 16.02 -0.09 18.81
N LEU A 123 15.67 -1.37 18.77
CA LEU A 123 16.53 -2.44 18.24
C LEU A 123 16.33 -2.66 16.73
N LEU A 124 15.34 -1.99 16.15
CA LEU A 124 14.98 -2.12 14.76
C LEU A 124 15.96 -1.36 13.86
N THR A 125 16.65 -2.10 13.00
CA THR A 125 17.66 -1.55 12.07
C THR A 125 17.14 -1.53 10.64
N THR A 126 17.63 -0.59 9.83
CA THR A 126 17.29 -0.50 8.40
C THR A 126 18.55 -0.53 7.56
N GLU A 127 18.56 -1.36 6.52
CA GLU A 127 19.62 -1.44 5.52
C GLU A 127 19.06 -1.28 4.11
N VAL A 128 19.94 -1.07 3.13
CA VAL A 128 19.56 -1.14 1.72
C VAL A 128 19.13 -2.57 1.39
N LEU A 129 18.04 -2.73 0.65
CA LEU A 129 17.63 -4.03 0.14
C LEU A 129 18.74 -4.60 -0.77
N PRO A 130 19.35 -5.75 -0.43
CA PRO A 130 20.38 -6.35 -1.27
C PRO A 130 19.80 -6.78 -2.62
N THR A 131 20.65 -7.17 -3.57
CA THR A 131 20.28 -7.67 -4.91
C THR A 131 19.60 -9.06 -4.87
N LYS A 132 18.51 -9.14 -4.10
CA LYS A 132 17.61 -10.27 -3.91
C LYS A 132 16.21 -9.93 -4.42
N TYR A 133 16.14 -9.06 -5.43
CA TYR A 133 14.92 -8.64 -6.09
C TYR A 133 15.13 -8.56 -7.60
N THR A 134 14.03 -8.63 -8.35
CA THR A 134 13.97 -8.33 -9.77
C THR A 134 13.08 -7.13 -10.00
N LEU A 135 13.50 -6.27 -10.93
CA LEU A 135 12.82 -5.04 -11.32
C LEU A 135 12.99 -4.89 -12.83
N PRO A 136 11.93 -4.64 -13.61
CA PRO A 136 12.09 -4.38 -15.03
C PRO A 136 12.90 -3.09 -15.24
N THR A 137 13.70 -3.04 -16.30
CA THR A 137 14.47 -1.83 -16.67
C THR A 137 13.61 -0.77 -17.36
N SER A 138 12.47 -1.18 -17.92
CA SER A 138 11.51 -0.29 -18.57
C SER A 138 10.09 -0.84 -18.48
N VAL A 139 9.11 0.05 -18.48
CA VAL A 139 7.68 -0.29 -18.61
C VAL A 139 7.06 0.57 -19.70
N LEU A 140 6.26 -0.05 -20.58
CA LEU A 140 5.59 0.66 -21.66
C LEU A 140 4.30 1.30 -21.14
N LEU A 141 4.22 2.63 -21.19
CA LEU A 141 3.00 3.37 -20.97
C LEU A 141 2.28 3.60 -22.29
N SER A 142 1.27 2.79 -22.57
CA SER A 142 0.52 2.82 -23.83
C SER A 142 -0.16 4.16 -24.08
N GLY A 143 -0.25 4.55 -25.36
CA GLY A 143 -0.76 5.85 -25.78
C GLY A 143 -2.22 6.15 -25.42
N ASP A 144 -3.02 5.16 -25.06
CA ASP A 144 -4.40 5.25 -24.56
C ASP A 144 -4.51 5.12 -23.03
N SER A 145 -3.52 4.53 -22.37
CA SER A 145 -3.55 4.28 -20.92
C SER A 145 -2.98 5.43 -20.11
N THR A 146 -3.56 5.76 -18.97
CA THR A 146 -2.97 6.76 -18.06
C THR A 146 -1.92 6.16 -17.11
N LEU A 147 -1.84 4.84 -17.07
CA LEU A 147 -1.09 4.10 -16.07
C LEU A 147 -0.44 2.86 -16.69
N ALA A 148 0.79 2.56 -16.28
CA ALA A 148 1.46 1.32 -16.57
C ALA A 148 1.97 0.69 -15.28
N SER A 149 1.60 -0.57 -15.05
CA SER A 149 1.97 -1.30 -13.84
C SER A 149 3.21 -2.17 -14.07
N PHE A 150 3.97 -2.37 -13.01
CA PHE A 150 5.10 -3.29 -12.98
C PHE A 150 5.34 -3.77 -11.54
N ASN A 151 6.07 -4.87 -11.35
CA ASN A 151 6.36 -5.40 -10.02
C ASN A 151 7.82 -5.14 -9.63
N LEU A 152 8.01 -4.78 -8.36
CA LEU A 152 9.24 -5.09 -7.63
C LEU A 152 9.05 -6.47 -7.01
N SER A 153 9.81 -7.46 -7.48
CA SER A 153 9.65 -8.85 -7.07
C SER A 153 10.84 -9.28 -6.21
N ILE A 154 10.62 -9.44 -4.90
CA ILE A 154 11.66 -9.82 -3.93
C ILE A 154 11.68 -11.34 -3.81
N ASP A 155 12.85 -11.94 -3.64
CA ASP A 155 13.00 -13.37 -3.37
C ASP A 155 12.35 -13.73 -2.02
N LEU A 156 11.37 -14.65 -2.07
CA LEU A 156 10.61 -15.03 -0.88
C LEU A 156 11.46 -15.84 0.13
N THR A 157 12.48 -16.56 -0.33
CA THR A 157 13.42 -17.27 0.56
C THR A 157 14.29 -16.28 1.32
N PHE A 158 14.77 -15.23 0.66
CA PHE A 158 15.46 -14.13 1.31
C PHE A 158 14.58 -13.45 2.37
N MET A 159 13.32 -13.16 2.04
CA MET A 159 12.36 -12.61 2.98
C MET A 159 12.19 -13.52 4.20
N THR A 160 11.98 -14.82 3.97
CA THR A 160 11.81 -15.86 5.01
C THR A 160 13.00 -15.94 5.95
N ASN A 161 14.20 -16.10 5.40
CA ASN A 161 15.42 -16.17 6.19
C ASN A 161 15.66 -14.88 6.97
N SER A 162 15.34 -13.72 6.39
CA SER A 162 15.49 -12.43 7.06
C SER A 162 14.53 -12.29 8.24
N ALA A 163 13.27 -12.67 8.08
CA ALA A 163 12.29 -12.59 9.15
C ALA A 163 12.62 -13.50 10.34
N ILE A 164 13.04 -14.73 10.07
CA ILE A 164 13.30 -15.73 11.12
C ILE A 164 14.60 -15.44 11.86
N ASN A 165 15.68 -15.15 11.11
CA ASN A 165 17.01 -15.02 11.69
C ASN A 165 17.33 -13.59 12.12
N PHE A 166 16.65 -12.59 11.55
CA PHE A 166 16.89 -11.17 11.81
C PHE A 166 15.57 -10.39 11.99
N PRO A 167 14.72 -10.75 12.98
CA PRO A 167 13.37 -10.17 13.15
C PRO A 167 13.35 -8.68 13.47
N LYS A 168 14.51 -8.08 13.79
CA LYS A 168 14.69 -6.65 14.05
C LYS A 168 15.44 -5.94 12.90
N LYS A 169 15.37 -6.50 11.70
CA LYS A 169 16.02 -5.96 10.50
C LYS A 169 15.01 -5.64 9.42
N ARG A 170 15.11 -4.43 8.86
CA ARG A 170 14.31 -3.91 7.75
C ARG A 170 15.19 -3.61 6.56
N TYR A 171 14.56 -3.59 5.40
CA TYR A 171 15.19 -3.28 4.13
C TYR A 171 14.49 -2.10 3.46
N ALA A 172 15.27 -1.26 2.79
CA ALA A 172 14.78 -0.11 2.06
C ALA A 172 15.29 -0.11 0.63
N ILE A 173 14.42 0.24 -0.31
CA ILE A 173 14.77 0.42 -1.72
C ILE A 173 14.07 1.66 -2.26
N ALA A 174 14.81 2.47 -3.02
CA ALA A 174 14.26 3.60 -3.74
C ALA A 174 14.10 3.20 -5.21
N VAL A 175 12.87 3.13 -5.70
CA VAL A 175 12.54 2.85 -7.10
C VAL A 175 12.10 4.16 -7.76
N GLY A 176 12.67 4.47 -8.91
CA GLY A 176 12.39 5.71 -9.61
C GLY A 176 12.24 5.55 -11.11
N ILE A 177 11.94 6.66 -11.77
CA ILE A 177 11.86 6.77 -13.22
C ILE A 177 12.86 7.78 -13.77
N ASN A 178 13.45 7.47 -14.92
CA ASN A 178 14.36 8.36 -15.63
C ASN A 178 14.32 8.14 -17.15
N SER A 179 13.37 8.77 -17.84
CA SER A 179 13.24 8.68 -19.29
C SER A 179 13.71 9.98 -19.97
N PRO A 180 14.85 9.96 -20.67
CA PRO A 180 15.27 11.08 -21.50
C PRO A 180 14.19 11.45 -22.53
N GLY A 181 13.98 12.73 -22.78
CA GLY A 181 13.01 13.22 -23.75
C GLY A 181 11.56 13.24 -23.27
N VAL A 182 11.27 12.79 -22.05
CA VAL A 182 9.95 12.88 -21.42
C VAL A 182 10.06 13.71 -20.16
N LYS A 183 9.14 14.66 -19.97
CA LYS A 183 9.10 15.47 -18.75
C LYS A 183 8.72 14.57 -17.56
N VAL A 184 9.57 14.54 -16.55
CA VAL A 184 9.33 13.79 -15.29
C VAL A 184 9.04 14.79 -14.17
N ASP A 185 7.98 14.59 -13.39
CA ASP A 185 7.74 15.38 -12.18
C ASP A 185 8.87 15.14 -11.17
N SER A 186 9.69 16.17 -10.95
CA SER A 186 10.89 16.07 -10.11
C SER A 186 10.61 15.69 -8.66
N LEU A 187 9.40 15.96 -8.15
CA LEU A 187 8.98 15.66 -6.78
C LEU A 187 8.37 14.25 -6.65
N LYS A 188 7.97 13.64 -7.76
CA LYS A 188 7.26 12.35 -7.80
C LYS A 188 7.94 11.30 -8.68
N LYS A 189 9.24 11.47 -8.93
CA LYS A 189 10.04 10.55 -9.75
C LYS A 189 10.62 9.35 -9.00
N LEU A 190 10.49 9.32 -7.68
CA LEU A 190 11.11 8.33 -6.81
C LEU A 190 10.11 7.93 -5.71
N THR A 191 9.99 6.64 -5.45
CA THR A 191 9.25 6.06 -4.34
C THR A 191 10.23 5.31 -3.45
N VAL A 192 10.14 5.51 -2.14
CA VAL A 192 10.92 4.75 -1.17
C VAL A 192 10.04 3.70 -0.51
N ILE A 193 10.46 2.45 -0.60
CA ILE A 193 9.74 1.28 -0.12
C ILE A 193 10.51 0.69 1.05
N PHE A 194 9.82 0.49 2.17
CA PHE A 194 10.35 -0.18 3.36
C PHE A 194 9.69 -1.53 3.52
N ILE A 195 10.52 -2.54 3.73
CA ILE A 195 10.10 -3.90 3.96
C ILE A 195 10.64 -4.35 5.30
N ASP A 196 9.74 -4.67 6.21
CA ASP A 196 10.03 -5.40 7.43
C ASP A 196 9.57 -6.84 7.22
N PRO A 197 10.49 -7.78 6.90
CA PRO A 197 10.08 -9.15 6.59
C PRO A 197 9.29 -9.77 7.75
N ALA A 198 9.74 -9.62 8.99
CA ALA A 198 9.05 -10.20 10.15
C ALA A 198 7.61 -9.71 10.28
N SER A 199 7.38 -8.42 10.05
CA SER A 199 6.04 -7.82 10.14
C SER A 199 5.10 -8.21 9.00
N VAL A 200 5.59 -8.86 7.95
CA VAL A 200 4.83 -9.11 6.70
C VAL A 200 4.64 -10.60 6.43
N ILE A 201 5.63 -11.44 6.78
CA ILE A 201 5.59 -12.87 6.47
C ILE A 201 5.41 -13.76 7.69
N LEU A 202 5.69 -13.27 8.92
CA LEU A 202 5.41 -14.04 10.12
C LEU A 202 3.96 -13.79 10.58
N PRO A 203 3.19 -14.85 10.84
CA PRO A 203 1.87 -14.69 11.41
C PRO A 203 2.00 -14.24 12.87
N THR A 204 1.06 -13.42 13.32
CA THR A 204 0.88 -13.11 14.75
C THR A 204 -0.51 -13.56 15.13
N SER A 205 -0.61 -14.70 15.81
CA SER A 205 -1.89 -15.28 16.23
C SER A 205 -2.52 -14.45 17.34
N ASN A 206 -3.77 -14.06 17.18
CA ASN A 206 -4.56 -13.42 18.22
C ASN A 206 -6.06 -13.64 18.02
N PHE A 207 -6.83 -13.60 19.11
CA PHE A 207 -8.28 -13.70 19.04
C PHE A 207 -8.96 -13.00 20.22
N SER A 208 -10.25 -12.74 20.05
CA SER A 208 -11.17 -12.39 21.13
C SER A 208 -12.27 -13.45 21.23
N SER A 209 -12.88 -13.57 22.40
CA SER A 209 -13.94 -14.55 22.65
C SER A 209 -15.15 -13.90 23.33
N PHE A 210 -16.34 -14.35 22.99
CA PHE A 210 -17.60 -14.00 23.63
C PHE A 210 -18.34 -15.27 24.03
N VAL A 211 -18.85 -15.34 25.26
CA VAL A 211 -19.54 -16.53 25.79
C VAL A 211 -21.03 -16.24 25.96
N ASP A 212 -21.84 -17.04 25.29
CA ASP A 212 -23.29 -17.12 25.49
C ASP A 212 -23.60 -18.20 26.53
N GLY A 213 -23.65 -17.76 27.80
CA GLY A 213 -23.73 -18.62 28.97
C GLY A 213 -24.91 -19.59 28.97
N PRO A 214 -26.16 -19.15 28.73
CA PRO A 214 -27.34 -20.03 28.70
C PRO A 214 -27.23 -21.22 27.74
N TYR A 215 -26.44 -21.08 26.67
CA TYR A 215 -26.26 -22.12 25.65
C TYR A 215 -24.89 -22.81 25.70
N LYS A 216 -24.02 -22.43 26.66
CA LYS A 216 -22.63 -22.89 26.77
C LYS A 216 -21.88 -22.79 25.43
N THR A 217 -22.18 -21.74 24.68
CA THR A 217 -21.63 -21.51 23.34
C THR A 217 -20.66 -20.35 23.42
N ALA A 218 -19.46 -20.51 22.87
CA ALA A 218 -18.49 -19.43 22.75
C ALA A 218 -18.24 -19.12 21.27
N SER A 219 -18.23 -17.84 20.93
CA SER A 219 -17.79 -17.33 19.64
C SER A 219 -16.38 -16.77 19.75
N PHE A 220 -15.53 -17.18 18.83
CA PHE A 220 -14.13 -16.81 18.73
C PHE A 220 -13.90 -16.02 17.46
N ILE A 221 -13.51 -14.75 17.62
CA ILE A 221 -13.22 -13.85 16.53
C ILE A 221 -11.71 -13.78 16.37
N ASN A 222 -11.23 -14.27 15.23
CA ASN A 222 -9.84 -14.18 14.86
C ASN A 222 -9.43 -12.72 14.63
N THR A 223 -8.33 -12.31 15.26
CA THR A 223 -7.72 -10.99 15.09
C THR A 223 -6.23 -11.13 14.73
N SER A 224 -5.85 -12.30 14.23
CA SER A 224 -4.48 -12.60 13.82
C SER A 224 -4.05 -11.74 12.65
N LEU A 225 -2.74 -11.50 12.57
CA LEU A 225 -2.11 -10.78 11.47
C LEU A 225 -1.29 -11.74 10.63
N ASN A 226 -1.25 -11.51 9.31
CA ASN A 226 -0.43 -12.26 8.34
C ASN A 226 -0.64 -13.79 8.32
N GLY A 227 -1.77 -14.27 8.83
CA GLY A 227 -2.18 -15.67 8.73
C GLY A 227 -2.88 -15.97 7.40
N THR A 228 -2.62 -17.15 6.84
CA THR A 228 -3.25 -17.65 5.61
C THR A 228 -4.09 -18.90 5.84
N ALA A 229 -3.88 -19.60 6.95
CA ALA A 229 -4.70 -20.71 7.41
C ALA A 229 -4.75 -20.72 8.93
N TYR A 230 -5.84 -21.27 9.49
CA TYR A 230 -6.13 -21.22 10.92
C TYR A 230 -6.70 -22.56 11.40
N SER A 231 -6.40 -22.90 12.65
CA SER A 231 -7.04 -24.02 13.34
C SER A 231 -7.27 -23.71 14.82
N TRP A 232 -8.37 -24.26 15.34
CA TRP A 232 -8.84 -24.06 16.70
C TRP A 232 -8.88 -25.38 17.46
N ASP A 233 -8.24 -25.40 18.62
CA ASP A 233 -8.46 -26.41 19.66
C ASP A 233 -9.19 -25.72 20.82
N PHE A 234 -10.37 -26.22 21.17
CA PHE A 234 -11.22 -25.59 22.19
C PHE A 234 -10.88 -26.03 23.62
N GLY A 235 -9.94 -26.97 23.80
CA GLY A 235 -9.45 -27.42 25.09
C GLY A 235 -10.37 -28.40 25.83
N ASP A 236 -11.43 -28.89 25.19
CA ASP A 236 -12.43 -29.82 25.76
C ASP A 236 -12.35 -31.24 25.18
N GLY A 237 -11.34 -31.52 24.35
CA GLY A 237 -11.13 -32.81 23.69
C GLY A 237 -11.96 -33.00 22.41
N THR A 238 -12.71 -31.99 21.97
CA THR A 238 -13.37 -32.02 20.66
C THR A 238 -12.36 -31.91 19.49
N PRO A 239 -12.71 -32.38 18.28
CA PRO A 239 -11.82 -32.29 17.13
C PRO A 239 -11.43 -30.84 16.79
N VAL A 240 -10.18 -30.66 16.37
CA VAL A 240 -9.67 -29.36 15.89
C VAL A 240 -10.48 -28.86 14.70
N LEU A 241 -10.88 -27.58 14.74
CA LEU A 241 -11.66 -26.95 13.69
C LEU A 241 -10.79 -26.04 12.80
N ALA A 242 -10.79 -26.30 11.49
CA ALA A 242 -10.01 -25.54 10.51
C ALA A 242 -10.85 -24.42 9.86
N THR A 243 -11.16 -23.39 10.64
CA THR A 243 -11.88 -22.19 10.18
C THR A 243 -11.17 -20.93 10.66
N ALA A 244 -11.40 -19.81 9.99
CA ALA A 244 -10.75 -18.56 10.36
C ALA A 244 -11.25 -18.04 11.70
N SER A 245 -12.55 -17.78 11.82
CA SER A 245 -13.26 -17.61 13.10
C SER A 245 -14.11 -18.85 13.39
N ALA A 246 -14.50 -19.04 14.64
CA ALA A 246 -15.21 -20.24 15.07
C ALA A 246 -16.31 -19.93 16.09
N THR A 247 -17.34 -20.77 16.11
CA THR A 247 -18.29 -20.85 17.23
C THR A 247 -18.27 -22.29 17.71
N HIS A 248 -18.17 -22.48 19.02
CA HIS A 248 -18.08 -23.80 19.64
C HIS A 248 -19.07 -23.94 20.79
N LYS A 249 -19.69 -25.10 20.91
CA LYS A 249 -20.62 -25.43 22.00
C LYS A 249 -20.00 -26.47 22.91
N TYR A 250 -19.86 -26.11 24.18
CA TYR A 250 -19.31 -26.99 25.21
C TYR A 250 -20.38 -27.88 25.84
N SER A 251 -20.00 -29.11 26.18
CA SER A 251 -20.89 -30.08 26.82
C SER A 251 -21.12 -29.79 28.31
N ALA A 252 -20.12 -29.20 28.98
CA ALA A 252 -20.13 -28.86 30.40
C ALA A 252 -19.61 -27.44 30.64
N GLY A 253 -19.92 -26.89 31.81
CA GLY A 253 -19.29 -25.66 32.29
C GLY A 253 -17.89 -25.96 32.80
N GLY A 254 -16.99 -24.98 32.74
CA GLY A 254 -15.59 -25.14 33.11
C GLY A 254 -14.69 -24.08 32.51
N ASN A 255 -13.41 -24.12 32.88
CA ASN A 255 -12.37 -23.28 32.26
C ASN A 255 -11.63 -24.10 31.21
N TYR A 256 -11.67 -23.64 29.96
CA TYR A 256 -11.03 -24.33 28.84
C TYR A 256 -9.88 -23.49 28.30
N THR A 257 -8.76 -24.15 28.00
CA THR A 257 -7.61 -23.51 27.33
C THR A 257 -7.82 -23.58 25.83
N VAL A 258 -8.32 -22.50 25.25
CA VAL A 258 -8.56 -22.41 23.81
C VAL A 258 -7.27 -22.00 23.11
N THR A 259 -6.93 -22.70 22.04
CA THR A 259 -5.72 -22.51 21.25
C THR A 259 -6.09 -22.17 19.81
N LEU A 260 -5.64 -21.01 19.34
CA LEU A 260 -5.63 -20.63 17.93
C LEU A 260 -4.22 -20.84 17.37
N THR A 261 -4.12 -21.63 16.31
CA THR A 261 -2.91 -21.75 15.49
C THR A 261 -3.12 -20.98 14.18
N ALA A 262 -2.24 -20.01 13.90
CA ALA A 262 -2.22 -19.27 12.65
C ALA A 262 -0.98 -19.67 11.82
N ILE A 263 -1.18 -20.00 10.55
CA ILE A 263 -0.12 -20.42 9.62
C ILE A 263 0.11 -19.30 8.59
N GLY A 264 1.33 -18.79 8.55
CA GLY A 264 1.75 -17.72 7.64
C GLY A 264 2.00 -18.20 6.22
N ILE A 265 2.28 -17.24 5.34
CA ILE A 265 2.41 -17.51 3.91
C ILE A 265 3.58 -18.42 3.55
N THR A 266 4.62 -18.47 4.38
CA THR A 266 5.80 -19.34 4.22
C THR A 266 5.69 -20.65 5.01
N GLY A 267 4.54 -20.91 5.64
CA GLY A 267 4.33 -22.08 6.50
C GLY A 267 4.80 -21.89 7.94
N THR A 268 5.35 -20.72 8.29
CA THR A 268 5.65 -20.37 9.69
C THR A 268 4.40 -20.37 10.55
N ILE A 269 4.52 -20.77 11.81
CA ILE A 269 3.38 -20.97 12.71
C ILE A 269 3.45 -19.98 13.87
N SER A 270 2.30 -19.41 14.25
CA SER A 270 2.10 -18.68 15.50
C SER A 270 0.94 -19.28 16.27
N VAL A 271 1.08 -19.39 17.59
CA VAL A 271 0.08 -19.99 18.48
C VAL A 271 -0.33 -18.99 19.56
N LYS A 272 -1.64 -18.83 19.77
CA LYS A 272 -2.21 -18.06 20.87
C LYS A 272 -3.09 -18.96 21.70
N THR A 273 -2.85 -18.98 23.01
CA THR A 273 -3.71 -19.63 23.99
C THR A 273 -4.42 -18.58 24.85
N SER A 274 -5.66 -18.87 25.25
CA SER A 274 -6.40 -18.10 26.25
C SER A 274 -7.32 -19.02 27.05
N SER A 275 -7.43 -18.77 28.35
CA SER A 275 -8.44 -19.45 29.18
C SER A 275 -9.80 -18.79 28.97
N VAL A 276 -10.83 -19.59 28.71
CA VAL A 276 -12.22 -19.14 28.55
C VAL A 276 -13.09 -19.89 29.55
N ALA A 277 -13.82 -19.12 30.36
CA ALA A 277 -14.75 -19.65 31.35
C ALA A 277 -16.14 -19.84 30.72
N ILE A 278 -16.64 -21.07 30.79
CA ILE A 278 -17.98 -21.45 30.35
C ILE A 278 -18.84 -21.70 31.61
N PRO A 279 -19.98 -21.02 31.77
CA PRO A 279 -20.82 -21.14 32.96
C PRO A 279 -21.63 -22.45 33.03
#